data_AF-A0A9Y2MYQ9-F1
#
_entry.id   AF-A0A9Y2MYQ9-F1
#
_cell.length_a   1.000
_cell.length_b   1.000
_cell.length_c   1.000
_cell.angle_alpha   90.00
_cell.angle_beta   90.00
_cell.angle_gamma   90.00
#
_symmetry.space_group_name_H-M   'P 1'
#
loop_
_entity.id
_entity.type
_entity.pdbx_description
1 polymer ?
#
loop_
_entity_poly.entity_id
_entity_poly.type
_entity_poly.pdbx_seq_one_letter_code
_entity_poly.pdbx_strand_id
1 'polypeptide(L)'
;MFDLCVGLGQHCESTYQIRRITGQESAHFFDWLEIDLVFVQQALDTDFQVLLDPGRMALMTDGEGAIDLGAGIEFYHEFHAKPDAKLTLEDVEEQLPAVREKLAFLARRWRELVASPQRVLYVRQDANGVETAADLERLQTTLRERYPGHDFAILWLRRTTPDDLDKLPPGIACREIPLLEGRWQGDDAAWDELFATLPFDELWP
;
A
#
# COMPACT_ATOMS: atom_id res chain seq x y z
N MET A 1 -18.67 4.34 -9.61
CA MET A 1 -18.47 3.08 -8.86
C MET A 1 -17.20 2.42 -9.37
N PHE A 2 -16.46 1.72 -8.50
CA PHE A 2 -15.26 0.93 -8.83
C PHE A 2 -15.57 -0.56 -8.66
N ASP A 3 -14.81 -1.42 -9.34
CA ASP A 3 -14.93 -2.89 -9.23
C ASP A 3 -14.04 -3.46 -8.13
N LEU A 4 -12.90 -2.80 -7.87
CA LEU A 4 -11.91 -3.24 -6.89
C LEU A 4 -11.31 -2.03 -6.17
N CYS A 5 -11.09 -2.17 -4.86
CA CYS A 5 -10.32 -1.25 -4.04
C CYS A 5 -8.99 -1.92 -3.64
N VAL A 6 -7.85 -1.24 -3.71
CA VAL A 6 -6.53 -1.84 -3.44
C VAL A 6 -5.66 -0.87 -2.65
N GLY A 7 -5.04 -1.33 -1.56
CA GLY A 7 -4.08 -0.53 -0.81
C GLY A 7 -2.75 -0.39 -1.56
N LEU A 8 -2.12 0.78 -1.45
CA LEU A 8 -0.76 1.05 -1.93
C LEU A 8 0.26 1.11 -0.78
N GLY A 9 0.00 0.38 0.30
CA GLY A 9 0.88 0.25 1.46
C GLY A 9 0.86 1.45 2.42
N GLN A 10 1.99 1.67 3.08
CA GLN A 10 2.26 2.66 4.14
C GLN A 10 1.67 2.36 5.51
N HIS A 11 0.42 1.91 5.58
CA HIS A 11 -0.20 1.66 6.88
C HIS A 11 -1.19 0.50 6.78
N CYS A 12 -1.01 -0.51 7.64
CA CYS A 12 -1.83 -1.73 7.67
C CYS A 12 -3.33 -1.44 7.90
N GLU A 13 -3.67 -0.30 8.52
CA GLU A 13 -5.04 0.22 8.65
C GLU A 13 -5.79 0.20 7.32
N SER A 14 -5.20 0.72 6.25
CA SER A 14 -5.85 0.79 4.94
C SER A 14 -6.27 -0.59 4.43
N THR A 15 -5.39 -1.59 4.56
CA THR A 15 -5.68 -2.96 4.14
C THR A 15 -6.78 -3.58 4.99
N TYR A 16 -6.72 -3.41 6.32
CA TYR A 16 -7.77 -3.87 7.22
C TYR A 16 -9.13 -3.28 6.85
N GLN A 17 -9.18 -1.96 6.66
CA GLN A 17 -10.42 -1.21 6.43
C GLN A 17 -11.03 -1.52 5.05
N ILE A 18 -10.20 -1.60 4.01
CA ILE A 18 -10.66 -2.02 2.67
C ILE A 18 -11.35 -3.38 2.75
N ARG A 19 -10.74 -4.37 3.43
CA ARG A 19 -11.33 -5.71 3.54
C ARG A 19 -12.62 -5.70 4.34
N ARG A 20 -12.67 -4.95 5.45
CA ARG A 20 -13.87 -4.81 6.28
C ARG A 20 -15.04 -4.23 5.49
N ILE A 21 -14.80 -3.19 4.69
CA ILE A 21 -15.85 -2.47 3.96
C ILE A 21 -16.26 -3.18 2.66
N THR A 22 -15.29 -3.68 1.91
CA THR A 22 -15.53 -4.22 0.56
C THR A 22 -15.78 -5.72 0.54
N GLY A 23 -15.45 -6.43 1.62
CA GLY A 23 -15.51 -7.90 1.69
C GLY A 23 -14.44 -8.60 0.84
N GLN A 24 -13.44 -7.87 0.34
CA GLN A 24 -12.33 -8.47 -0.40
C GLN A 24 -11.49 -9.38 0.49
N GLU A 25 -11.30 -10.62 0.05
CA GLU A 25 -10.47 -11.61 0.77
C GLU A 25 -9.10 -11.82 0.13
N SER A 26 -8.94 -11.40 -1.13
CA SER A 26 -7.67 -11.56 -1.86
C SER A 26 -6.67 -10.48 -1.49
N ALA A 27 -5.43 -10.89 -1.20
CA ALA A 27 -4.33 -9.96 -1.01
C ALA A 27 -3.82 -9.40 -2.35
N HIS A 28 -3.51 -8.10 -2.36
CA HIS A 28 -2.75 -7.42 -3.40
C HIS A 28 -1.31 -7.18 -2.99
N PHE A 29 -0.48 -6.65 -3.89
CA PHE A 29 0.97 -6.58 -3.69
C PHE A 29 1.39 -5.79 -2.45
N PHE A 30 0.83 -4.59 -2.29
CA PHE A 30 1.19 -3.69 -1.20
C PHE A 30 0.28 -3.84 0.03
N ASP A 31 -0.62 -4.82 0.03
CA ASP A 31 -1.44 -5.12 1.19
C ASP A 31 -0.54 -5.53 2.36
N TRP A 32 -0.80 -4.97 3.54
CA TRP A 32 -0.04 -5.25 4.78
C TRP A 32 1.44 -4.86 4.74
N LEU A 33 1.88 -4.11 3.73
CA LEU A 33 3.24 -3.58 3.68
C LEU A 33 3.29 -2.16 4.20
N GLU A 34 4.19 -1.91 5.15
CA GLU A 34 4.59 -0.56 5.53
C GLU A 34 5.76 -0.15 4.62
N ILE A 35 5.49 0.83 3.76
CA ILE A 35 6.35 1.20 2.63
C ILE A 35 6.13 2.66 2.23
N ASP A 36 7.22 3.42 2.14
CA ASP A 36 7.20 4.80 1.67
C ASP A 36 6.88 4.87 0.17
N LEU A 37 6.26 5.97 -0.25
CA LEU A 37 5.77 6.12 -1.62
C LEU A 37 6.89 6.07 -2.67
N VAL A 38 8.09 6.51 -2.30
CA VAL A 38 9.28 6.40 -3.17
C VAL A 38 9.59 4.94 -3.52
N PHE A 39 9.42 4.02 -2.57
CA PHE A 39 9.67 2.60 -2.78
C PHE A 39 8.52 1.88 -3.48
N VAL A 40 7.28 2.34 -3.30
CA VAL A 40 6.15 1.91 -4.16
C VAL A 40 6.47 2.22 -5.62
N GLN A 41 6.94 3.44 -5.90
CA GLN A 41 7.33 3.84 -7.25
C GLN A 41 8.51 3.02 -7.77
N GLN A 42 9.54 2.79 -6.95
CA GLN A 42 10.66 1.93 -7.32
C GLN A 42 10.23 0.48 -7.62
N ALA A 43 9.30 -0.08 -6.84
CA ALA A 43 8.77 -1.42 -7.07
C ALA A 43 8.02 -1.50 -8.40
N LEU A 44 7.18 -0.49 -8.71
CA LEU A 44 6.54 -0.39 -10.02
C LEU A 44 7.57 -0.19 -11.14
N ASP A 45 8.60 0.62 -10.90
CA ASP A 45 9.63 0.95 -11.87
C ASP A 45 10.45 -0.28 -12.28
N THR A 46 10.71 -1.14 -11.32
CA THR A 46 11.50 -2.35 -11.50
C THR A 46 10.66 -3.60 -11.78
N ASP A 47 9.34 -3.44 -11.98
CA ASP A 47 8.39 -4.56 -12.13
C ASP A 47 8.57 -5.62 -11.02
N PHE A 48 8.74 -5.14 -9.78
CA PHE A 48 8.90 -5.91 -8.56
C PHE A 48 10.15 -6.81 -8.52
N GLN A 49 11.16 -6.56 -9.36
CA GLN A 49 12.35 -7.42 -9.45
C GLN A 49 13.39 -7.18 -8.34
N VAL A 50 13.37 -6.02 -7.69
CA VAL A 50 14.42 -5.60 -6.73
C VAL A 50 13.90 -5.70 -5.29
N LEU A 51 13.44 -6.89 -4.90
CA LEU A 51 12.87 -7.15 -3.58
C LEU A 51 13.46 -8.42 -2.96
N LEU A 52 13.75 -8.35 -1.66
CA LEU A 52 14.19 -9.45 -0.80
C LEU A 52 15.48 -10.12 -1.29
N ASP A 53 16.46 -9.31 -1.71
CA ASP A 53 17.79 -9.82 -2.05
C ASP A 53 18.51 -10.33 -0.79
N PRO A 54 19.12 -11.54 -0.83
CA PRO A 54 19.82 -12.09 0.32
C PRO A 54 20.87 -11.14 0.90
N GLY A 55 20.95 -11.05 2.22
CA GLY A 55 21.88 -10.15 2.92
C GLY A 55 21.49 -8.67 2.94
N ARG A 56 20.29 -8.31 2.46
CA ARG A 56 19.72 -6.95 2.61
C ARG A 56 18.66 -6.84 3.71
N MET A 57 18.34 -7.94 4.37
CA MET A 57 17.39 -7.95 5.47
C MET A 57 18.04 -7.48 6.77
N ALA A 58 17.31 -6.67 7.52
CA ALA A 58 17.61 -6.34 8.90
C ALA A 58 16.40 -6.60 9.79
N LEU A 59 16.61 -6.73 11.11
CA LEU A 59 15.51 -6.70 12.08
C LEU A 59 15.10 -5.24 12.31
N MET A 60 13.80 -5.01 12.46
CA MET A 60 13.29 -3.70 12.86
C MET A 60 13.66 -3.40 14.32
N THR A 61 13.69 -2.11 14.68
CA THR A 61 14.18 -1.65 15.98
C THR A 61 13.24 -1.98 17.13
N ASP A 62 11.94 -2.10 16.85
CA ASP A 62 10.91 -2.60 17.77
C ASP A 62 11.00 -4.13 18.00
N GLY A 63 11.69 -4.84 17.12
CA GLY A 63 11.81 -6.30 17.14
C GLY A 63 10.54 -7.02 16.68
N GLU A 64 9.57 -6.33 16.09
CA GLU A 64 8.27 -6.88 15.68
C GLU A 64 8.26 -7.39 14.22
N GLY A 65 9.38 -7.26 13.51
CA GLY A 65 9.50 -7.76 12.14
C GLY A 65 10.87 -7.51 11.51
N ALA A 66 10.91 -7.52 10.18
CA ALA A 66 12.12 -7.36 9.39
C ALA A 66 11.94 -6.29 8.31
N ILE A 67 13.05 -5.68 7.88
CA ILE A 67 13.07 -4.65 6.84
C ILE A 67 14.01 -5.06 5.71
N ASP A 68 13.57 -4.91 4.46
CA ASP A 68 14.46 -4.94 3.30
C ASP A 68 15.08 -3.56 3.12
N LEU A 69 16.37 -3.42 3.43
CA LEU A 69 17.08 -2.14 3.35
C LEU A 69 17.23 -1.62 1.92
N GLY A 70 17.15 -2.48 0.90
CA GLY A 70 17.24 -2.08 -0.50
C GLY A 70 15.91 -1.60 -1.08
N ALA A 71 14.81 -2.14 -0.55
CA ALA A 71 13.46 -1.83 -1.00
C ALA A 71 12.68 -0.94 -0.05
N GLY A 72 13.20 -0.65 1.15
CA GLY A 72 12.54 0.16 2.17
C GLY A 72 11.16 -0.37 2.56
N ILE A 73 11.01 -1.69 2.60
CA ILE A 73 9.75 -2.36 2.97
C ILE A 73 9.91 -2.98 4.35
N GLU A 74 9.00 -2.60 5.24
CA GLU A 74 8.85 -3.17 6.56
C GLU A 74 7.83 -4.31 6.54
N PHE A 75 8.23 -5.45 7.07
CA PHE A 75 7.50 -6.70 7.06
C PHE A 75 7.14 -7.11 8.50
N TYR A 76 5.96 -6.70 8.94
CA TYR A 76 5.41 -7.03 10.26
C TYR A 76 4.75 -8.43 10.31
N HIS A 77 4.41 -9.01 9.15
CA HIS A 77 3.53 -10.18 9.10
C HIS A 77 4.10 -11.35 8.29
N GLU A 78 5.25 -11.18 7.65
CA GLU A 78 5.82 -12.16 6.71
C GLU A 78 6.85 -13.06 7.37
N PHE A 79 7.48 -12.59 8.45
CA PHE A 79 8.54 -13.29 9.15
C PHE A 79 8.10 -13.58 10.58
N HIS A 80 8.28 -14.82 11.00
CA HIS A 80 7.85 -15.28 12.31
C HIS A 80 9.00 -15.89 13.10
N ALA A 81 9.05 -15.59 14.39
CA ALA A 81 9.92 -16.28 15.32
C ALA A 81 9.44 -17.73 15.52
N LYS A 82 10.36 -18.59 15.97
CA LYS A 82 9.97 -19.89 16.54
C LYS A 82 9.07 -19.66 17.76
N PRO A 83 8.18 -20.63 18.10
CA PRO A 83 7.32 -20.51 19.28
C PRO A 83 8.14 -20.16 20.54
N ASP A 84 7.65 -19.19 21.31
CA ASP A 84 8.27 -18.67 22.54
C ASP A 84 9.67 -18.05 22.37
N ALA A 85 10.08 -17.69 21.14
CA ALA A 85 11.34 -17.00 20.84
C ALA A 85 11.11 -15.59 20.26
N LYS A 86 12.17 -14.78 20.26
CA LYS A 86 12.21 -13.52 19.48
C LYS A 86 12.63 -13.80 18.05
N LEU A 87 12.16 -12.98 17.11
CA LEU A 87 12.56 -13.07 15.71
C LEU A 87 14.07 -12.80 15.61
N THR A 88 14.77 -13.67 14.87
CA THR A 88 16.20 -13.54 14.60
C THR A 88 16.46 -13.38 13.10
N LEU A 89 17.65 -12.90 12.72
CA LEU A 89 18.06 -12.88 11.31
C LEU A 89 18.15 -14.28 10.71
N GLU A 90 18.47 -15.29 11.51
CA GLU A 90 18.47 -16.68 11.05
C GLU A 90 17.05 -17.13 10.66
N ASP A 91 16.04 -16.79 11.47
CA ASP A 91 14.64 -17.08 11.13
C ASP A 91 14.21 -16.36 9.84
N VAL A 92 14.66 -15.11 9.65
CA VAL A 92 14.37 -14.31 8.44
C VAL A 92 14.99 -14.97 7.20
N GLU A 93 16.28 -15.34 7.26
CA GLU A 93 16.99 -15.99 6.15
C GLU A 93 16.39 -17.37 5.83
N GLU A 94 15.95 -18.13 6.84
CA GLU A 94 15.27 -19.42 6.66
C GLU A 94 13.93 -19.25 5.92
N GLN A 95 13.16 -18.20 6.23
CA GLN A 95 11.84 -17.92 5.65
C GLN A 95 11.91 -17.17 4.31
N LEU A 96 13.03 -16.51 4.01
CA LEU A 96 13.20 -15.63 2.85
C LEU A 96 12.75 -16.26 1.52
N PRO A 97 13.09 -17.53 1.19
CA PRO A 97 12.64 -18.14 -0.06
C PRO A 97 11.11 -18.20 -0.20
N ALA A 98 10.39 -18.52 0.89
CA ALA A 98 8.93 -18.61 0.89
C ALA A 98 8.27 -17.23 0.78
N VAL A 99 8.81 -16.23 1.46
CA VAL A 99 8.32 -14.84 1.35
C VAL A 99 8.55 -14.30 -0.07
N ARG A 100 9.70 -14.61 -0.69
CA ARG A 100 9.97 -14.26 -2.09
C ARG A 100 8.98 -14.90 -3.06
N GLU A 101 8.64 -16.18 -2.85
CA GLU A 101 7.63 -16.85 -3.67
C GLU A 101 6.24 -16.20 -3.52
N LYS A 102 5.85 -15.84 -2.27
CA LYS A 102 4.62 -15.10 -1.99
C LYS A 102 4.60 -13.76 -2.73
N LEU A 103 5.65 -12.94 -2.62
CA LEU A 103 5.70 -11.64 -3.29
C LEU A 103 5.73 -11.79 -4.82
N ALA A 104 6.44 -12.78 -5.36
CA ALA A 104 6.43 -13.05 -6.81
C ALA A 104 5.02 -13.44 -7.31
N PHE A 105 4.27 -14.19 -6.51
CA PHE A 105 2.86 -14.46 -6.78
C PHE A 105 2.01 -13.19 -6.76
N LEU A 106 2.16 -12.33 -5.75
CA LEU A 106 1.44 -11.07 -5.68
C LEU A 106 1.81 -10.12 -6.83
N ALA A 107 3.06 -10.14 -7.30
CA ALA A 107 3.50 -9.34 -8.45
C ALA A 107 2.85 -9.85 -9.74
N ARG A 108 2.67 -11.17 -9.90
CA ARG A 108 1.88 -11.72 -11.02
C ARG A 108 0.42 -11.26 -10.95
N ARG A 109 -0.19 -11.31 -9.76
CA ARG A 109 -1.55 -10.80 -9.54
C ARG A 109 -1.67 -9.30 -9.85
N TRP A 110 -0.68 -8.50 -9.50
CA TRP A 110 -0.64 -7.09 -9.90
C TRP A 110 -0.68 -6.95 -11.42
N ARG A 111 0.15 -7.70 -12.15
CA ARG A 111 0.17 -7.68 -13.63
C ARG A 111 -1.17 -8.09 -14.23
N GLU A 112 -1.84 -9.08 -13.64
CA GLU A 112 -3.18 -9.49 -14.05
C GLU A 112 -4.22 -8.38 -13.79
N LEU A 113 -4.15 -7.71 -12.64
CA LEU A 113 -5.04 -6.61 -12.27
C LEU A 113 -4.92 -5.44 -13.25
N VAL A 114 -3.71 -4.95 -13.49
CA VAL A 114 -3.48 -3.77 -14.37
C VAL A 114 -3.76 -4.06 -15.84
N ALA A 115 -3.77 -5.34 -16.24
CA ALA A 115 -4.18 -5.77 -17.58
C ALA A 115 -5.70 -6.06 -17.70
N SER A 116 -6.42 -6.05 -16.57
CA SER A 116 -7.86 -6.33 -16.54
C SER A 116 -8.69 -5.09 -16.93
N PRO A 117 -9.95 -5.26 -17.35
CA PRO A 117 -10.86 -4.13 -17.60
C PRO A 117 -11.48 -3.56 -16.31
N GLN A 118 -11.06 -4.05 -15.13
CA GLN A 118 -11.62 -3.59 -13.87
C GLN A 118 -11.26 -2.13 -13.60
N ARG A 119 -12.24 -1.38 -13.10
CA ARG A 119 -12.04 -0.04 -12.57
C ARG A 119 -11.53 -0.13 -11.13
N VAL A 120 -10.30 0.29 -10.89
CA VAL A 120 -9.61 0.12 -9.61
C VAL A 120 -9.50 1.43 -8.83
N LEU A 121 -9.96 1.44 -7.59
CA LEU A 121 -9.65 2.49 -6.62
C LEU A 121 -8.38 2.11 -5.85
N TYR A 122 -7.29 2.82 -6.07
CA TYR A 122 -6.11 2.71 -5.22
C TYR A 122 -6.24 3.59 -3.98
N VAL A 123 -5.91 3.07 -2.81
CA VAL A 123 -5.91 3.83 -1.55
C VAL A 123 -4.48 3.98 -1.06
N ARG A 124 -4.01 5.22 -0.93
CA ARG A 124 -2.72 5.56 -0.33
C ARG A 124 -2.97 6.33 0.96
N GLN A 125 -2.64 5.74 2.11
CA GLN A 125 -2.87 6.38 3.41
C GLN A 125 -1.60 7.01 3.94
N ASP A 126 -1.43 8.31 3.69
CA ASP A 126 -0.35 9.12 4.22
C ASP A 126 -0.54 9.50 5.69
N ALA A 127 -0.31 8.52 6.56
CA ALA A 127 -0.45 8.67 8.01
C ALA A 127 0.56 9.65 8.62
N ASN A 128 1.75 9.78 8.02
CA ASN A 128 2.84 10.64 8.52
C ASN A 128 2.78 12.06 7.94
N GLY A 129 1.98 12.28 6.89
CA GLY A 129 1.76 13.60 6.30
C GLY A 129 2.95 14.11 5.49
N VAL A 130 3.81 13.22 5.00
CA VAL A 130 5.07 13.56 4.32
C VAL A 130 4.95 13.66 2.80
N GLU A 131 3.89 13.10 2.22
CA GLU A 131 3.67 13.09 0.78
C GLU A 131 3.07 14.42 0.32
N THR A 132 3.37 14.79 -0.93
CA THR A 132 2.88 16.03 -1.56
C THR A 132 2.01 15.72 -2.76
N ALA A 133 1.22 16.69 -3.25
CA ALA A 133 0.44 16.52 -4.47
C ALA A 133 1.33 16.14 -5.67
N ALA A 134 2.56 16.65 -5.73
CA ALA A 134 3.54 16.30 -6.76
C ALA A 134 4.00 14.83 -6.69
N ASP A 135 4.09 14.23 -5.50
CA ASP A 135 4.44 12.82 -5.36
C ASP A 135 3.31 11.91 -5.86
N LEU A 136 2.07 12.29 -5.61
CA LEU A 136 0.88 11.58 -6.09
C LEU A 136 0.69 11.75 -7.60
N GLU A 137 0.97 12.93 -8.16
CA GLU A 137 1.02 13.15 -9.61
C GLU A 137 2.08 12.25 -10.27
N ARG A 138 3.27 12.14 -9.66
CA ARG A 138 4.34 11.26 -10.15
C ARG A 138 3.91 9.79 -10.13
N LEU A 139 3.28 9.33 -9.05
CA LEU A 139 2.71 7.98 -8.95
C LEU A 139 1.67 7.72 -10.04
N GLN A 140 0.71 8.63 -10.22
CA GLN A 140 -0.34 8.52 -11.23
C GLN A 140 0.26 8.47 -12.64
N THR A 141 1.26 9.31 -12.92
CA THR A 141 1.97 9.34 -14.20
C THR A 141 2.66 8.01 -14.46
N THR A 142 3.42 7.47 -13.48
CA THR A 142 4.07 6.17 -13.60
C THR A 142 3.08 5.05 -13.91
N LEU A 143 1.93 5.02 -13.24
CA LEU A 143 0.89 4.02 -13.49
C LEU A 143 0.28 4.14 -14.88
N ARG A 144 -0.03 5.37 -15.34
CA ARG A 144 -0.60 5.61 -16.68
C ARG A 144 0.40 5.28 -17.79
N GLU A 145 1.66 5.62 -17.62
CA GLU A 145 2.70 5.36 -18.62
C GLU A 145 3.00 3.86 -18.74
N ARG A 146 3.07 3.14 -17.62
CA ARG A 146 3.30 1.67 -17.64
C ARG A 146 2.08 0.88 -18.08
N TYR A 147 0.89 1.34 -17.70
CA TYR A 147 -0.36 0.59 -17.89
C TYR A 147 -1.42 1.47 -18.57
N PRO A 148 -1.23 1.85 -19.85
CA PRO A 148 -2.08 2.82 -20.53
C PRO A 148 -3.54 2.40 -20.73
N GLY A 149 -3.87 1.11 -20.55
CA GLY A 149 -5.24 0.59 -20.59
C GLY A 149 -5.90 0.42 -19.22
N HIS A 150 -5.18 0.73 -18.13
CA HIS A 150 -5.67 0.51 -16.78
C HIS A 150 -6.62 1.64 -16.35
N ASP A 151 -7.86 1.29 -16.02
CA ASP A 151 -8.85 2.25 -15.49
C ASP A 151 -8.70 2.34 -13.96
N PHE A 152 -8.12 3.43 -13.47
CA PHE A 152 -7.89 3.61 -12.04
C PHE A 152 -8.05 5.05 -11.58
N ALA A 153 -8.29 5.19 -10.28
CA ALA A 153 -8.24 6.44 -9.53
C ALA A 153 -7.46 6.25 -8.23
N ILE A 154 -7.00 7.33 -7.61
CA ILE A 154 -6.26 7.30 -6.34
C ILE A 154 -7.04 8.08 -5.28
N LEU A 155 -7.39 7.41 -4.19
CA LEU A 155 -7.84 8.03 -2.96
C LEU A 155 -6.62 8.20 -2.03
N TRP A 156 -6.21 9.44 -1.85
CA TRP A 156 -5.15 9.82 -0.94
C TRP A 156 -5.74 10.19 0.42
N LEU A 157 -5.39 9.43 1.46
CA LEU A 157 -5.90 9.64 2.81
C LEU A 157 -4.84 10.29 3.66
N ARG A 158 -5.24 11.31 4.41
CA ARG A 158 -4.35 12.14 5.24
C ARG A 158 -4.89 12.27 6.65
N ARG A 159 -4.03 12.58 7.61
CA ARG A 159 -4.47 13.03 8.94
C ARG A 159 -4.81 14.53 8.96
N THR A 160 -4.20 15.29 8.07
CA THR A 160 -4.42 16.73 7.90
C THR A 160 -4.35 17.12 6.42
N THR A 161 -5.19 18.08 6.05
CA THR A 161 -5.26 18.64 4.69
C THR A 161 -3.87 19.16 4.28
N PRO A 162 -3.35 18.72 3.12
CA PRO A 162 -2.07 19.19 2.60
C PRO A 162 -2.17 20.63 2.08
N ASP A 163 -1.10 21.40 2.22
CA ASP A 163 -1.04 22.81 1.78
C ASP A 163 -1.16 22.98 0.26
N ASP A 164 -0.86 21.93 -0.51
CA ASP A 164 -0.85 21.92 -1.98
C ASP A 164 -2.01 21.10 -2.58
N LEU A 165 -3.10 20.95 -1.82
CA LEU A 165 -4.31 20.23 -2.26
C LEU A 165 -4.85 20.73 -3.62
N ASP A 166 -4.74 22.03 -3.86
CA ASP A 166 -5.19 22.69 -5.10
C ASP A 166 -4.39 22.26 -6.35
N LYS A 167 -3.26 21.59 -6.15
CA LYS A 167 -2.39 21.08 -7.23
C LYS A 167 -2.64 19.61 -7.57
N LEU A 168 -3.58 18.93 -6.91
CA LEU A 168 -3.88 17.54 -7.23
C LEU A 168 -4.40 17.41 -8.67
N PRO A 169 -3.87 16.44 -9.45
CA PRO A 169 -4.35 16.21 -10.80
C PRO A 169 -5.71 15.49 -10.78
N PRO A 170 -6.49 15.59 -11.88
CA PRO A 170 -7.73 14.83 -12.03
C PRO A 170 -7.53 13.32 -11.88
N GLY A 171 -8.48 12.64 -11.26
CA GLY A 171 -8.39 11.21 -10.93
C GLY A 171 -7.64 10.91 -9.63
N ILE A 172 -7.34 11.93 -8.82
CA ILE A 172 -6.88 11.81 -7.45
C ILE A 172 -7.80 12.63 -6.56
N ALA A 173 -8.33 12.02 -5.49
CA ALA A 173 -9.07 12.72 -4.47
C ALA A 173 -8.35 12.60 -3.12
N CYS A 174 -8.29 13.69 -2.36
CA CYS A 174 -7.76 13.67 -1.00
C CYS A 174 -8.90 13.72 0.01
N ARG A 175 -8.82 12.91 1.08
CA ARG A 175 -9.74 12.96 2.21
C ARG A 175 -8.99 12.80 3.53
N GLU A 176 -9.55 13.36 4.59
CA GLU A 176 -9.00 13.21 5.93
C GLU A 176 -9.59 11.97 6.61
N ILE A 177 -8.77 11.27 7.38
CA ILE A 177 -9.17 10.14 8.23
C ILE A 177 -8.47 10.26 9.59
N PRO A 178 -9.19 10.30 10.73
CA PRO A 178 -8.59 10.60 12.03
C PRO A 178 -7.70 9.45 12.52
N LEU A 179 -6.61 9.80 13.21
CA LEU A 179 -5.86 8.81 14.00
C LEU A 179 -6.67 8.45 15.24
N LEU A 180 -6.87 7.15 15.46
CA LEU A 180 -7.48 6.64 16.68
C LEU A 180 -6.41 6.01 17.58
N GLU A 181 -6.00 6.74 18.62
CA GLU A 181 -4.94 6.29 19.53
C GLU A 181 -5.26 4.92 20.15
N GLY A 182 -4.25 4.04 20.19
CA GLY A 182 -4.39 2.70 20.75
C GLY A 182 -5.15 1.71 19.86
N ARG A 183 -5.54 2.10 18.64
CA ARG A 183 -6.21 1.21 17.68
C ARG A 183 -5.58 1.32 16.29
N TRP A 184 -4.66 0.41 15.99
CA TRP A 184 -3.99 0.37 14.67
C TRP A 184 -4.97 0.15 13.51
N GLN A 185 -6.13 -0.47 13.77
CA GLN A 185 -7.16 -0.66 12.77
C GLN A 185 -7.83 0.64 12.32
N GLY A 186 -7.63 1.76 13.02
CA GLY A 186 -8.28 3.04 12.70
C GLY A 186 -9.72 3.15 13.19
N ASP A 187 -10.39 4.21 12.78
CA ASP A 187 -11.79 4.51 13.13
C ASP A 187 -12.76 3.95 12.08
N ASP A 188 -13.39 2.80 12.37
CA ASP A 188 -14.36 2.16 11.47
C ASP A 188 -15.47 3.10 11.01
N ALA A 189 -15.99 3.97 11.89
CA ALA A 189 -17.10 4.84 11.54
C ALA A 189 -16.66 5.93 10.54
N ALA A 190 -15.46 6.48 10.72
CA ALA A 190 -14.89 7.45 9.80
C ALA A 190 -14.59 6.81 8.42
N TRP A 191 -14.10 5.57 8.41
CA TRP A 191 -13.87 4.82 7.17
C TRP A 191 -15.19 4.47 6.46
N ASP A 192 -16.24 4.10 7.20
CA ASP A 192 -17.57 3.83 6.65
C ASP A 192 -18.18 5.10 6.02
N GLU A 193 -18.09 6.25 6.70
CA GLU A 193 -18.56 7.53 6.18
C GLU A 193 -17.80 7.95 4.92
N LEU A 194 -16.47 7.82 4.93
CA LEU A 194 -15.61 8.08 3.77
C LEU A 194 -16.05 7.25 2.55
N PHE A 195 -16.25 5.95 2.72
CA PHE A 195 -16.65 5.07 1.61
C PHE A 195 -18.09 5.34 1.13
N ALA A 196 -18.98 5.75 2.03
CA ALA A 196 -20.34 6.14 1.68
C ALA A 196 -20.42 7.45 0.87
N THR A 197 -19.40 8.31 0.99
CA THR A 197 -19.37 9.67 0.41
C THR A 197 -18.24 9.87 -0.59
N LEU A 198 -17.74 8.79 -1.20
CA LEU A 198 -16.64 8.87 -2.17
C LEU A 198 -16.94 9.86 -3.31
N PRO A 199 -15.98 10.73 -3.66
CA PRO A 199 -16.16 11.73 -4.70
C PRO A 199 -15.92 11.11 -6.08
N PHE A 200 -16.90 10.37 -6.59
CA PHE A 200 -16.75 9.69 -7.87
C PHE A 200 -16.45 10.64 -9.04
N ASP A 201 -16.96 11.88 -9.01
CA ASP A 201 -16.71 12.88 -10.04
C ASP A 201 -15.27 13.45 -10.00
N GLU A 202 -14.60 13.42 -8.83
CA GLU A 202 -13.18 13.78 -8.71
C GLU A 202 -12.27 12.60 -9.12
N LEU A 203 -12.68 11.37 -8.76
CA LEU A 203 -11.93 10.14 -8.98
C LEU A 203 -12.00 9.66 -10.44
N TRP A 204 -13.13 9.83 -11.11
CA TRP A 204 -13.34 9.48 -12.52
C TRP A 204 -14.06 10.60 -13.27
N PRO A 205 -13.35 11.71 -13.55
CA PRO A 205 -13.90 12.88 -14.27
C PRO A 205 -14.17 12.63 -15.75
#